data_AF-A0A3B0UXJ0-F1
#
_entry.id   AF-A0A3B0UXJ0-F1
#
_cell.length_a   1.000
_cell.length_b   1.000
_cell.length_c   1.000
_cell.angle_alpha   90.00
_cell.angle_beta   90.00
_cell.angle_gamma   90.00
#
_symmetry.space_group_name_H-M   'P 1'
#
loop_
_entity.id
_entity.type
_entity.pdbx_description
1 polymer ?
#
loop_
_entity_poly.entity_id
_entity_poly.type
_entity_poly.pdbx_seq_one_letter_code
_entity_poly.pdbx_strand_id
1 'polypeptide(L)'
;MLILVIIKFIVVAIFLFMFWRRPSLTWGVGLLAVLSALLLDTILGTFNRDDLLAQFGFFYYIIVGLLGGGAAYWLFMLLKPFQLVEQTSEETAVSSPTPTHTSTNGVQFSSGSDESGTAFDRQMIYEEIRDRLGREDVLDLLFDLNIQDNEVMTLQQEMDQLIINIMELTAQRGQTGQLALAVERILTPPAPDTLPRLEKISLDSPPTILRHYLLAYYDLEELQKTAVALGIDWEQLSPNSKKSKVRDLLHNLYRRNRIDELIAIMHTNGTLKDNQS
;
A
#
# COMPACT_ATOMS: atom_id res chain seq x y z
N MET A 1 3.93 9.43 47.43
CA MET A 1 2.60 9.14 46.86
C MET A 1 2.26 10.09 45.71
N LEU A 2 2.11 11.40 45.95
CA LEU A 2 1.72 12.38 44.91
C LEU A 2 2.68 12.42 43.69
N ILE A 3 3.99 12.39 43.92
CA ILE A 3 5.02 12.45 42.86
C ILE A 3 4.94 11.24 41.90
N LEU A 4 4.70 10.03 42.43
CA LEU A 4 4.58 8.82 41.60
C LEU A 4 3.30 8.84 40.75
N VAL A 5 2.21 9.41 41.27
CA VAL A 5 0.96 9.60 40.51
C VAL A 5 1.18 10.60 39.37
N ILE A 6 1.88 11.70 39.63
CA ILE A 6 2.20 12.71 38.61
C ILE A 6 3.03 12.11 37.47
N ILE A 7 4.06 11.32 37.80
CA ILE A 7 4.91 10.67 36.79
C ILE A 7 4.08 9.74 35.89
N LYS A 8 3.17 8.95 36.46
CA LYS A 8 2.27 8.07 35.70
C LYS A 8 1.40 8.83 34.70
N PHE A 9 0.80 9.94 35.15
CA PHE A 9 -0.01 10.81 34.28
C PHE A 9 0.82 11.45 33.17
N ILE A 10 2.06 11.84 33.44
CA ILE A 10 2.98 12.38 32.43
C ILE A 10 3.28 11.32 31.36
N VAL A 11 3.54 10.06 31.77
CA VAL A 11 3.79 8.96 30.82
C VAL A 11 2.57 8.74 29.92
N VAL A 12 1.35 8.68 30.48
CA VAL A 12 0.12 8.56 29.67
C VAL A 12 -0.02 9.74 28.73
N ALA A 13 0.18 10.97 29.21
CA ALA A 13 0.05 12.18 28.40
C ALA A 13 1.03 12.19 27.23
N ILE A 14 2.27 11.71 27.41
CA ILE A 14 3.26 11.58 26.34
C ILE A 14 2.77 10.59 25.28
N PHE A 15 2.29 9.40 25.68
CA PHE A 15 1.78 8.40 24.74
C PHE A 15 0.53 8.88 24.00
N LEU A 16 -0.37 9.58 24.70
CA LEU A 16 -1.60 10.13 24.13
C LEU A 16 -1.29 11.28 23.15
N PHE A 17 -0.32 12.13 23.48
CA PHE A 17 0.18 13.18 22.58
C PHE A 17 0.87 12.59 21.34
N MET A 18 1.70 11.56 21.51
CA MET A 18 2.33 10.86 20.38
C MET A 18 1.31 10.15 19.49
N PHE A 19 0.29 9.52 20.08
CA PHE A 19 -0.81 8.88 19.35
C PHE A 19 -1.66 9.92 18.60
N TRP A 20 -2.00 11.05 19.22
CA TRP A 20 -2.72 12.14 18.54
C TRP A 20 -1.92 12.66 17.35
N ARG A 21 -0.62 12.88 17.52
CA ARG A 21 0.24 13.44 16.48
C ARG A 21 0.49 12.47 15.32
N ARG A 22 0.51 11.16 15.57
CA ARG A 22 0.68 10.11 14.57
C ARG A 22 -0.16 8.87 14.93
N PRO A 23 -1.44 8.82 14.53
CA PRO A 23 -2.28 7.66 14.82
C PRO A 23 -1.83 6.47 13.97
N SER A 24 -1.11 5.54 14.59
CA SER A 24 -0.72 4.26 14.00
C SER A 24 -1.10 3.11 14.92
N LEU A 25 -1.25 1.92 14.34
CA LEU A 25 -1.57 0.70 15.08
C LEU A 25 -0.50 0.38 16.14
N THR A 26 0.76 0.74 15.89
CA THR A 26 1.86 0.60 16.85
C THR A 26 1.71 1.49 18.08
N TRP A 27 1.31 2.75 17.91
CA TRP A 27 1.05 3.66 19.04
C TRP A 27 -0.24 3.28 19.78
N GLY A 28 -1.25 2.77 19.08
CA GLY A 28 -2.48 2.24 19.69
C GLY A 28 -2.22 1.06 20.62
N VAL A 29 -1.40 0.09 20.19
CA VAL A 29 -0.98 -1.05 21.03
C VAL A 29 -0.13 -0.60 22.22
N GLY A 30 0.77 0.37 22.03
CA GLY A 30 1.56 0.97 23.11
C GLY A 30 0.72 1.68 24.16
N LEU A 31 -0.24 2.50 23.72
CA LEU A 31 -1.19 3.18 24.60
C LEU A 31 -2.02 2.15 25.39
N LEU A 32 -2.53 1.11 24.73
CA LEU A 32 -3.28 0.03 25.38
C LEU A 32 -2.44 -0.66 26.47
N ALA A 33 -1.17 -0.97 26.18
CA ALA A 33 -0.27 -1.61 27.13
C ALA A 33 0.03 -0.72 28.34
N VAL A 34 0.31 0.57 28.12
CA VAL A 34 0.56 1.54 29.21
C VAL A 34 -0.69 1.74 30.06
N LEU A 35 -1.86 1.88 29.44
CA LEU A 35 -3.13 2.06 30.16
C LEU A 35 -3.46 0.82 31.01
N SER A 36 -3.26 -0.37 30.44
CA SER A 36 -3.53 -1.63 31.14
C SER A 36 -2.53 -1.90 32.26
N ALA A 37 -1.27 -1.49 32.10
CA ALA A 37 -0.25 -1.57 33.16
C ALA A 37 -0.56 -0.63 34.32
N LEU A 38 -1.05 0.58 34.04
CA LEU A 38 -1.48 1.51 35.08
C LEU A 38 -2.71 1.01 35.83
N LEU A 39 -3.67 0.43 35.12
CA LEU A 39 -4.87 -0.13 35.71
C LEU A 39 -4.52 -1.33 36.59
N LEU A 40 -3.60 -2.19 36.13
CA LEU A 40 -3.08 -3.31 36.92
C LEU A 40 -2.33 -2.81 38.17
N ASP A 41 -1.49 -1.79 38.05
CA ASP A 41 -0.74 -1.23 39.19
C ASP A 41 -1.68 -0.54 40.21
N THR A 42 -2.75 0.11 39.75
CA THR A 42 -3.81 0.63 40.63
C THR A 42 -4.58 -0.49 41.33
N ILE A 43 -4.87 -1.59 40.63
CA ILE A 43 -5.52 -2.77 41.22
C ILE A 43 -4.61 -3.42 42.26
N LEU A 44 -3.32 -3.64 41.98
CA LEU A 44 -2.35 -4.19 42.96
C LEU A 44 -2.06 -3.24 44.13
N GLY A 45 -2.19 -1.93 43.93
CA GLY A 45 -2.07 -0.95 44.99
C GLY A 45 -3.30 -0.89 45.91
N THR A 46 -4.47 -1.31 45.40
CA THR A 46 -5.75 -1.29 46.12
C THR A 46 -6.07 -2.64 46.76
N PHE A 47 -5.73 -3.73 46.07
CA PHE A 47 -5.92 -5.11 46.50
C PHE A 47 -4.56 -5.75 46.69
N ASN A 48 -4.34 -6.41 47.84
CA ASN A 48 -3.07 -7.07 48.08
C ASN A 48 -2.83 -8.16 47.02
N ARG A 49 -1.58 -8.29 46.55
CA ARG A 49 -1.22 -9.24 45.48
C ARG A 49 -1.61 -10.67 45.84
N ASP A 50 -1.48 -11.02 47.12
CA ASP A 50 -1.83 -12.34 47.65
C ASP A 50 -3.34 -12.59 47.60
N ASP A 51 -4.16 -11.56 47.79
CA ASP A 51 -5.62 -11.65 47.70
C ASP A 51 -6.07 -11.83 46.24
N LEU A 52 -5.44 -11.11 45.30
CA LEU A 52 -5.70 -11.26 43.86
C LEU A 52 -5.25 -12.64 43.35
N LEU A 53 -4.12 -13.15 43.83
CA LEU A 53 -3.66 -14.51 43.53
C LEU A 53 -4.60 -15.55 44.12
N ALA A 54 -5.11 -15.35 45.34
CA ALA A 54 -6.06 -16.25 45.96
C ALA A 54 -7.41 -16.27 45.21
N GLN A 55 -7.85 -15.11 44.69
CA GLN A 55 -9.14 -14.97 44.03
C GLN A 55 -9.13 -15.38 42.55
N PHE A 56 -8.06 -15.08 41.81
CA PHE A 56 -7.96 -15.38 40.37
C PHE A 56 -7.07 -16.58 40.06
N GLY A 57 -6.24 -17.05 41.00
CA GLY A 57 -5.38 -18.22 40.83
C GLY A 57 -4.52 -18.14 39.58
N PHE A 58 -4.58 -19.19 38.75
CA PHE A 58 -3.83 -19.28 37.49
C PHE A 58 -4.13 -18.15 36.50
N PHE A 59 -5.35 -17.61 36.48
CA PHE A 59 -5.74 -16.55 35.53
C PHE A 59 -4.98 -15.24 35.76
N TYR A 60 -4.52 -14.99 36.99
CA TYR A 60 -3.65 -13.85 37.29
C TYR A 60 -2.37 -13.91 36.45
N TYR A 61 -1.74 -15.08 36.33
CA TYR A 61 -0.53 -15.27 35.53
C TYR A 61 -0.78 -15.15 34.03
N ILE A 62 -1.96 -15.56 33.54
CA ILE A 62 -2.34 -15.37 32.13
C ILE A 62 -2.45 -13.87 31.82
N ILE A 63 -3.12 -13.10 32.67
CA ILE A 63 -3.32 -11.65 32.46
C ILE A 63 -1.97 -10.93 32.49
N VAL A 64 -1.13 -11.20 33.51
CA VAL A 64 0.21 -10.61 33.62
C VAL A 64 1.09 -11.03 32.43
N GLY A 65 1.01 -12.29 32.00
CA GLY A 65 1.73 -12.81 30.84
C GLY A 65 1.30 -12.17 29.52
N LEU A 66 0.01 -11.96 29.31
CA LEU A 66 -0.53 -11.29 28.12
C LEU A 66 -0.12 -9.81 28.10
N LEU A 67 -0.16 -9.14 29.25
CA LEU A 67 0.28 -7.75 29.40
C LEU A 67 1.79 -7.61 29.11
N GLY A 68 2.60 -8.48 29.72
CA GLY A 68 4.05 -8.51 29.51
C GLY A 68 4.41 -8.87 28.08
N GLY A 69 3.72 -9.84 27.48
CA GLY A 69 3.89 -10.25 26.09
C GLY A 69 3.51 -9.14 25.11
N GLY A 70 2.40 -8.44 25.36
CA GLY A 70 1.98 -7.28 24.56
C GLY A 70 2.96 -6.11 24.66
N ALA A 71 3.49 -5.84 25.86
CA ALA A 71 4.52 -4.82 26.07
C ALA A 71 5.85 -5.20 25.40
N ALA A 72 6.27 -6.46 25.48
CA ALA A 72 7.48 -6.95 24.83
C ALA A 72 7.35 -6.97 23.30
N TYR A 73 6.20 -7.37 22.77
CA TYR A 73 5.89 -7.32 21.35
C TYR A 73 5.90 -5.88 20.83
N TRP A 74 5.28 -4.96 21.58
CA TRP A 74 5.31 -3.53 21.27
C TRP A 74 6.73 -2.96 21.28
N LEU A 75 7.52 -3.29 22.31
CA LEU A 75 8.93 -2.88 22.42
C LEU A 75 9.76 -3.43 21.25
N PHE A 76 9.54 -4.70 20.88
CA PHE A 76 10.19 -5.34 19.74
C PHE A 76 9.79 -4.71 18.40
N MET A 77 8.54 -4.29 18.26
CA MET A 77 8.03 -3.60 17.08
C MET A 77 8.58 -2.16 16.97
N LEU A 78 8.90 -1.53 18.10
CA LEU A 78 9.56 -0.23 18.17
C LEU A 78 11.07 -0.33 17.90
N LEU A 79 11.69 -1.45 18.31
CA LEU A 79 13.12 -1.73 18.17
C LEU A 79 13.49 -2.47 16.89
N LYS A 80 12.54 -2.82 16.01
CA LYS A 80 12.85 -3.52 14.75
C LYS A 80 13.99 -2.79 14.03
N PRO A 81 15.21 -3.36 13.95
CA PRO A 81 16.19 -2.84 13.02
C PRO A 81 15.61 -3.05 11.62
N PHE A 82 15.93 -2.15 10.69
CA PHE A 82 15.86 -2.41 9.25
C PHE A 82 16.56 -3.75 8.98
N GLN A 83 15.84 -4.86 9.03
CA GLN A 83 16.33 -6.11 8.47
C GLN A 83 16.15 -5.96 6.97
N LEU A 84 17.18 -5.41 6.34
CA LEU A 84 17.52 -5.76 4.98
C LEU A 84 17.34 -7.27 4.86
N VAL A 85 16.41 -7.68 4.00
CA VAL A 85 16.42 -9.01 3.44
C VAL A 85 17.74 -9.14 2.73
N GLU A 86 18.67 -9.84 3.36
CA GLU A 86 19.97 -10.20 2.81
C GLU A 86 19.70 -11.26 1.73
N GLN A 87 19.39 -10.80 0.52
CA GLN A 87 19.59 -11.62 -0.68
C GLN A 87 21.10 -11.68 -0.90
N THR A 88 21.67 -12.85 -0.60
CA THR A 88 23.02 -13.22 -0.99
C THR A 88 23.11 -13.24 -2.51
N SER A 89 23.63 -12.16 -3.08
CA SER A 89 24.21 -12.14 -4.42
C SER A 89 25.67 -11.71 -4.28
N GLU A 90 26.58 -12.68 -4.41
CA GLU A 90 27.98 -12.39 -4.71
C GLU A 90 28.05 -11.71 -6.09
N GLU A 91 28.42 -10.44 -6.16
CA GLU A 91 29.42 -9.94 -7.12
C GLU A 91 29.76 -8.46 -6.88
N THR A 92 31.03 -8.24 -6.53
CA THR A 92 31.91 -7.12 -6.94
C THR A 92 31.46 -5.67 -6.73
N ALA A 93 32.01 -5.10 -5.65
CA ALA A 93 32.29 -3.70 -5.36
C ALA A 93 32.04 -2.63 -6.45
N VAL A 94 31.29 -1.57 -6.10
CA VAL A 94 31.78 -0.22 -5.77
C VAL A 94 30.61 0.79 -5.69
N SER A 95 30.62 1.60 -4.63
CA SER A 95 29.87 2.87 -4.40
C SER A 95 28.39 2.81 -4.06
N SER A 96 28.09 2.97 -2.76
CA SER A 96 26.82 3.51 -2.27
C SER A 96 26.53 4.91 -2.86
N PRO A 97 25.25 5.29 -3.01
CA PRO A 97 24.87 6.66 -2.77
C PRO A 97 23.86 6.79 -1.62
N THR A 98 24.29 7.62 -0.67
CA THR A 98 23.54 8.47 0.25
C THR A 98 22.10 8.78 -0.20
N PRO A 99 21.12 8.81 0.73
CA PRO A 99 19.78 9.31 0.43
C PRO A 99 19.85 10.83 0.21
N THR A 100 19.80 11.26 -1.04
CA THR A 100 19.74 12.68 -1.40
C THR A 100 18.32 13.18 -1.20
N HIS A 101 18.12 13.99 -0.15
CA HIS A 101 17.00 14.92 -0.09
C HIS A 101 17.20 15.97 -1.18
N THR A 102 16.54 15.84 -2.34
CA THR A 102 16.64 16.82 -3.42
C THR A 102 15.56 17.89 -3.24
N SER A 103 16.02 19.11 -3.02
CA SER A 103 15.22 20.35 -3.01
C SER A 103 14.74 20.69 -4.42
N THR A 104 13.55 21.28 -4.50
CA THR A 104 12.67 21.49 -5.66
C THR A 104 13.16 22.49 -6.72
N ASN A 105 14.46 22.53 -7.04
CA ASN A 105 15.01 23.36 -8.12
C ASN A 105 15.97 22.55 -8.99
N GLY A 106 15.45 22.06 -10.12
CA GLY A 106 16.24 21.45 -11.20
C GLY A 106 16.52 19.96 -11.02
N VAL A 107 15.48 19.13 -11.06
CA VAL A 107 15.68 17.69 -11.26
C VAL A 107 16.05 17.47 -12.72
N GLN A 108 17.28 17.00 -12.95
CA GLN A 108 17.78 16.67 -14.27
C GLN A 108 18.01 15.16 -14.35
N PHE A 109 17.24 14.48 -15.20
CA PHE A 109 17.45 13.07 -15.47
C PHE A 109 18.42 12.89 -16.65
N SER A 110 19.34 11.94 -16.53
CA SER A 110 20.17 11.53 -17.68
C SER A 110 19.31 10.78 -18.70
N SER A 111 19.64 10.88 -19.99
CA SER A 111 19.04 10.03 -21.03
C SER A 111 19.31 8.56 -20.71
N GLY A 112 18.28 7.72 -20.79
CA GLY A 112 18.37 6.29 -20.52
C GLY A 112 18.09 5.49 -21.79
N SER A 113 18.74 4.35 -21.95
CA SER A 113 18.33 3.33 -22.93
C SER A 113 17.74 2.14 -22.18
N ASP A 114 16.69 1.53 -22.72
CA ASP A 114 16.23 0.22 -22.25
C ASP A 114 17.14 -0.91 -22.79
N GLU A 115 16.85 -2.15 -22.39
CA GLU A 115 17.54 -3.35 -22.90
C GLU A 115 17.38 -3.54 -24.42
N SER A 116 16.37 -2.91 -25.04
CA SER A 116 16.15 -2.94 -26.49
C SER A 116 16.99 -1.91 -27.27
N GLY A 117 17.73 -1.05 -26.56
CA GLY A 117 18.54 0.01 -27.15
C GLY A 117 17.71 1.23 -27.60
N THR A 118 16.43 1.28 -27.23
CA THR A 118 15.58 2.43 -27.50
C THR A 118 15.95 3.54 -26.52
N ALA A 119 16.42 4.67 -27.05
CA ALA A 119 16.77 5.83 -26.24
C ALA A 119 15.49 6.56 -25.82
N PHE A 120 15.29 6.72 -24.51
CA PHE A 120 14.20 7.48 -23.93
C PHE A 120 14.74 8.72 -23.21
N ASP A 121 14.12 9.86 -23.49
CA ASP A 121 14.40 11.08 -22.76
C ASP A 121 13.63 11.05 -21.43
N ARG A 122 14.33 10.66 -20.36
CA ARG A 122 13.78 10.61 -19.00
C ARG A 122 13.33 11.99 -18.52
N GLN A 123 13.97 13.06 -18.98
CA GLN A 123 13.56 14.42 -18.64
C GLN A 123 12.21 14.75 -19.28
N MET A 124 12.03 14.39 -20.55
CA MET A 124 10.76 14.56 -21.26
C MET A 124 9.62 13.79 -20.58
N ILE A 125 9.84 12.53 -20.20
CA ILE A 125 8.83 11.71 -19.51
C ILE A 125 8.45 12.35 -18.16
N TYR A 126 9.43 12.84 -17.40
CA TYR A 126 9.17 13.52 -16.13
C TYR A 126 8.29 14.76 -16.32
N GLU A 127 8.62 15.61 -17.29
CA GLU A 127 7.85 16.81 -17.60
C GLU A 127 6.44 16.47 -18.07
N GLU A 128 6.28 15.44 -18.89
CA GLU A 128 4.99 14.98 -19.36
C GLU A 128 4.10 14.46 -18.20
N ILE A 129 4.66 13.67 -17.28
CA ILE A 129 3.93 13.21 -16.10
C ILE A 129 3.55 14.41 -15.21
N ARG A 130 4.52 15.29 -14.91
CA ARG A 130 4.29 16.42 -14.01
C ARG A 130 3.23 17.38 -14.55
N ASP A 131 3.28 17.68 -15.84
CA ASP A 131 2.46 18.75 -16.43
C ASP A 131 1.08 18.24 -16.89
N ARG A 132 0.93 16.94 -17.18
CA ARG A 132 -0.30 16.39 -17.76
C ARG A 132 -1.02 15.34 -16.91
N LEU A 133 -0.34 14.67 -15.98
CA LEU A 133 -0.97 13.64 -15.15
C LEU A 133 -1.39 14.22 -13.80
N GLY A 134 -2.64 13.97 -13.41
CA GLY A 134 -3.11 14.23 -12.05
C GLY A 134 -2.68 13.13 -11.09
N ARG A 135 -2.93 13.35 -9.78
CA ARG A 135 -2.62 12.35 -8.74
C ARG A 135 -3.26 10.99 -9.00
N GLU A 136 -4.50 10.98 -9.47
CA GLU A 136 -5.22 9.74 -9.81
C GLU A 136 -4.58 9.00 -10.98
N ASP A 137 -4.04 9.73 -11.96
CA ASP A 137 -3.35 9.15 -13.11
C ASP A 137 -2.00 8.55 -12.71
N VAL A 138 -1.29 9.19 -11.79
CA VAL A 138 -0.06 8.63 -11.21
C VAL A 138 -0.34 7.34 -10.42
N LEU A 139 -1.48 7.24 -9.74
CA LEU A 139 -1.89 5.99 -9.09
C LEU A 139 -2.20 4.88 -10.10
N ASP A 140 -2.79 5.22 -11.25
CA ASP A 140 -2.97 4.26 -12.34
C ASP A 140 -1.64 3.85 -12.96
N LEU A 141 -0.68 4.76 -13.03
CA LEU A 141 0.67 4.48 -13.50
C LEU A 141 1.37 3.46 -12.60
N LEU A 142 1.27 3.61 -11.28
CA LEU A 142 1.79 2.63 -10.32
C LEU A 142 1.17 1.25 -10.52
N PHE A 143 -0.15 1.21 -10.69
CA PHE A 143 -0.88 -0.02 -10.95
C PHE A 143 -0.42 -0.69 -12.25
N ASP A 144 -0.31 0.09 -13.34
CA ASP A 144 0.11 -0.42 -14.65
C ASP A 144 1.56 -0.93 -14.66
N LEU A 145 2.43 -0.32 -13.86
CA LEU A 145 3.84 -0.72 -13.70
C LEU A 145 4.02 -1.82 -12.66
N ASN A 146 2.95 -2.30 -12.03
CA ASN A 146 3.00 -3.27 -10.95
C ASN A 146 3.96 -2.86 -9.80
N ILE A 147 3.98 -1.55 -9.49
CA ILE A 147 4.76 -0.98 -8.39
C ILE A 147 3.88 -0.98 -7.15
N GLN A 148 4.36 -1.58 -6.05
CA GLN A 148 3.62 -1.55 -4.80
C GLN A 148 3.70 -0.16 -4.16
N ASP A 149 2.61 0.28 -3.54
CA ASP A 149 2.52 1.62 -2.92
C ASP A 149 3.66 1.90 -1.93
N ASN A 150 4.08 0.90 -1.14
CA ASN A 150 5.14 1.03 -0.14
C ASN A 150 6.56 1.19 -0.72
N GLU A 151 6.77 0.90 -2.01
CA GLU A 151 8.07 1.03 -2.66
C GLU A 151 8.40 2.49 -3.01
N VAL A 152 7.36 3.28 -3.26
CA VAL A 152 7.50 4.65 -3.79
C VAL A 152 6.79 5.71 -2.96
N MET A 153 5.73 5.36 -2.23
CA MET A 153 4.98 6.30 -1.40
C MET A 153 5.48 6.33 0.04
N THR A 154 5.74 7.54 0.51
CA THR A 154 5.92 7.88 1.92
C THR A 154 4.70 8.64 2.43
N LEU A 155 4.42 8.55 3.74
CA LEU A 155 3.19 9.02 4.42
C LEU A 155 2.81 10.50 4.20
N GLN A 156 3.69 11.31 3.59
CA GLN A 156 3.51 12.75 3.41
C GLN A 156 4.22 13.28 2.14
N GLN A 157 4.15 12.50 1.07
CA GLN A 157 4.90 12.78 -0.16
C GLN A 157 4.18 13.76 -1.07
N GLU A 158 4.91 14.79 -1.51
CA GLU A 158 4.52 15.68 -2.60
C GLU A 158 4.47 14.92 -3.93
N MET A 159 3.59 15.34 -4.84
CA MET A 159 3.38 14.66 -6.13
C MET A 159 4.67 14.57 -6.96
N ASP A 160 5.46 15.65 -6.99
CA ASP A 160 6.74 15.68 -7.69
C ASP A 160 7.71 14.61 -7.17
N GLN A 161 7.80 14.46 -5.84
CA GLN A 161 8.67 13.44 -5.24
C GLN A 161 8.17 12.04 -5.55
N LEU A 162 6.85 11.83 -5.66
CA LEU A 162 6.29 10.53 -6.09
C LEU A 162 6.71 10.21 -7.52
N ILE A 163 6.61 11.17 -8.44
CA ILE A 163 7.03 11.00 -9.83
C ILE A 163 8.53 10.69 -9.89
N ILE A 164 9.37 11.41 -9.14
CA ILE A 164 10.82 11.14 -9.08
C ILE A 164 11.10 9.72 -8.58
N ASN A 165 10.43 9.27 -7.52
CA ASN A 165 10.61 7.92 -6.99
C ASN A 165 10.22 6.85 -8.03
N ILE A 166 9.14 7.07 -8.79
CA ILE A 166 8.73 6.17 -9.89
C ILE A 166 9.79 6.15 -11.00
N MET A 167 10.25 7.33 -11.44
CA MET A 167 11.26 7.49 -12.49
C MET A 167 12.59 6.81 -12.12
N GLU A 168 12.94 6.81 -10.84
CA GLU A 168 14.18 6.20 -10.36
C GLU A 168 14.03 4.70 -10.17
N LEU A 169 12.92 4.24 -9.59
CA LEU A 169 12.64 2.81 -9.42
C LEU A 169 12.54 2.08 -10.76
N THR A 170 11.85 2.67 -11.73
CA THR A 170 11.71 2.09 -13.08
C THR A 170 13.04 2.05 -13.82
N ALA A 171 13.89 3.05 -13.66
CA ALA A 171 15.24 3.04 -14.22
C ALA A 171 16.12 1.96 -13.59
N GLN A 172 16.07 1.81 -12.26
CA GLN A 172 16.77 0.73 -11.55
C GLN A 172 16.32 -0.67 -11.98
N ARG A 173 15.05 -0.82 -12.38
CA ARG A 173 14.48 -2.08 -12.90
C ARG A 173 14.69 -2.30 -14.40
N GLY A 174 15.32 -1.35 -15.12
CA GLY A 174 15.40 -1.41 -16.58
C GLY A 174 14.04 -1.26 -17.29
N GLN A 175 13.01 -0.76 -16.59
CA GLN A 175 11.62 -0.65 -17.05
C GLN A 175 11.26 0.74 -17.59
N THR A 176 12.24 1.59 -17.90
CA THR A 176 12.00 2.96 -18.42
C THR A 176 11.12 2.98 -19.68
N GLY A 177 11.27 1.99 -20.57
CA GLY A 177 10.40 1.86 -21.75
C GLY A 177 8.96 1.49 -21.40
N GLN A 178 8.74 0.67 -20.37
CA GLN A 178 7.39 0.34 -19.88
C GLN A 178 6.73 1.55 -19.22
N LEU A 179 7.51 2.37 -18.51
CA LEU A 179 7.05 3.65 -17.98
C LEU A 179 6.56 4.58 -19.08
N ALA A 180 7.36 4.79 -20.12
CA ALA A 180 6.97 5.63 -21.26
C ALA A 180 5.65 5.16 -21.90
N LEU A 181 5.53 3.86 -22.14
CA LEU A 181 4.33 3.25 -22.71
C LEU A 181 3.11 3.36 -21.78
N ALA A 182 3.30 3.20 -20.48
CA ALA A 182 2.21 3.33 -19.51
C ALA A 182 1.71 4.78 -19.42
N VAL A 183 2.62 5.77 -19.45
CA VAL A 183 2.27 7.20 -19.52
C VAL A 183 1.46 7.50 -20.78
N GLU A 184 1.93 7.03 -21.95
CA GLU A 184 1.22 7.20 -23.21
C GLU A 184 -0.21 6.61 -23.15
N ARG A 185 -0.36 5.40 -22.60
CA ARG A 185 -1.68 4.74 -22.47
C ARG A 185 -2.63 5.47 -21.52
N ILE A 186 -2.11 6.14 -20.51
CA ILE A 186 -2.93 6.94 -19.59
C ILE A 186 -3.39 8.23 -20.27
N LEU A 187 -2.50 8.90 -21.00
CA LEU A 187 -2.81 10.14 -21.73
C LEU A 187 -3.70 9.89 -22.95
N THR A 188 -3.48 8.78 -23.64
CA THR A 188 -4.21 8.35 -24.84
C THR A 188 -4.70 6.92 -24.65
N PRO A 189 -5.86 6.74 -23.97
CA PRO A 189 -6.42 5.42 -23.74
C PRO A 189 -6.69 4.71 -25.08
N PRO A 190 -6.36 3.42 -25.19
CA PRO A 190 -6.69 2.63 -26.38
C PRO A 190 -8.21 2.62 -26.59
N ALA A 191 -8.62 2.76 -27.85
CA ALA A 191 -10.02 2.62 -28.23
C ALA A 191 -10.54 1.23 -27.86
N PRO A 192 -11.83 1.07 -27.49
CA PRO A 192 -12.39 -0.23 -27.14
C PRO A 192 -12.14 -1.29 -28.22
N ASP A 193 -12.25 -0.91 -29.49
CA ASP A 193 -12.09 -1.82 -30.64
C ASP A 193 -10.67 -2.38 -30.81
N THR A 194 -9.65 -1.75 -30.20
CA THR A 194 -8.26 -2.22 -30.25
C THR A 194 -7.89 -3.09 -29.05
N LEU A 195 -8.80 -3.21 -28.06
CA LEU A 195 -8.59 -4.09 -26.93
C LEU A 195 -8.67 -5.57 -27.34
N PRO A 196 -7.92 -6.45 -26.68
CA PRO A 196 -8.03 -7.87 -26.95
C PRO A 196 -9.45 -8.36 -26.64
N ARG A 197 -9.94 -9.26 -27.48
CA ARG A 197 -11.20 -9.97 -27.23
C ARG A 197 -11.13 -10.67 -25.87
N LEU A 198 -12.28 -10.73 -25.20
CA LEU A 198 -12.40 -11.34 -23.88
C LEU A 198 -11.77 -12.74 -23.80
N GLU A 199 -12.00 -13.57 -24.82
CA GLU A 199 -11.44 -14.92 -24.97
C GLU A 199 -9.92 -15.00 -24.84
N LYS A 200 -9.21 -13.92 -25.17
CA LYS A 200 -7.74 -13.84 -25.11
C LYS A 200 -7.24 -13.30 -23.77
N ILE A 201 -8.13 -12.79 -22.92
CA ILE A 201 -7.78 -12.30 -21.59
C ILE A 201 -7.64 -13.50 -20.65
N SER A 202 -6.45 -13.61 -20.09
CA SER A 202 -6.01 -14.69 -19.20
C SER A 202 -5.27 -14.13 -17.99
N LEU A 203 -4.91 -15.00 -17.05
CA LEU A 203 -4.16 -14.64 -15.84
C LEU A 203 -2.80 -13.99 -16.15
N ASP A 204 -2.18 -14.36 -17.28
CA ASP A 204 -0.89 -13.83 -17.71
C ASP A 204 -1.03 -12.47 -18.43
N SER A 205 -2.25 -11.97 -18.58
CA SER A 205 -2.50 -10.67 -19.23
C SER A 205 -2.05 -9.52 -18.33
N PRO A 206 -1.38 -8.50 -18.89
CA PRO A 206 -0.96 -7.33 -18.11
C PRO A 206 -2.14 -6.67 -17.38
N PRO A 207 -1.95 -6.19 -16.13
CA PRO A 207 -3.00 -5.52 -15.35
C PRO A 207 -3.65 -4.35 -16.09
N THR A 208 -2.86 -3.64 -16.90
CA THR A 208 -3.30 -2.56 -17.78
C THR A 208 -4.41 -2.99 -18.73
N ILE A 209 -4.35 -4.20 -19.29
CA ILE A 209 -5.38 -4.69 -20.22
C ILE A 209 -6.71 -4.87 -19.49
N LEU A 210 -6.69 -5.54 -18.33
CA LEU A 210 -7.90 -5.74 -17.53
C LEU A 210 -8.52 -4.40 -17.12
N ARG A 211 -7.69 -3.43 -16.70
CA ARG A 211 -8.15 -2.09 -16.33
C ARG A 211 -8.86 -1.40 -17.50
N HIS A 212 -8.23 -1.35 -18.68
CA HIS A 212 -8.85 -0.71 -19.85
C HIS A 212 -10.11 -1.45 -20.31
N TYR A 213 -10.13 -2.78 -20.25
CA TYR A 213 -11.29 -3.57 -20.60
C TYR A 213 -12.50 -3.27 -19.69
N LEU A 214 -12.30 -3.26 -18.38
CA LEU A 214 -13.35 -2.91 -17.41
C LEU A 214 -13.81 -1.46 -17.57
N LEU A 215 -12.90 -0.54 -17.90
CA LEU A 215 -13.28 0.86 -18.14
C LEU A 215 -14.06 1.05 -19.44
N ALA A 216 -13.80 0.24 -20.47
CA ALA A 216 -14.49 0.33 -21.75
C ALA A 216 -15.85 -0.37 -21.75
N TYR A 217 -15.93 -1.59 -21.21
CA TYR A 217 -17.08 -2.49 -21.45
C TYR A 217 -18.03 -2.67 -20.27
N TYR A 218 -17.65 -2.26 -19.06
CA TYR A 218 -18.51 -2.38 -17.88
C TYR A 218 -19.06 -1.02 -17.49
N ASP A 219 -20.34 -0.92 -17.14
CA ASP A 219 -20.85 0.25 -16.44
C ASP A 219 -20.66 0.14 -14.91
N LEU A 220 -21.11 1.16 -14.16
CA LEU A 220 -20.99 1.15 -12.69
C LEU A 220 -21.85 0.05 -12.04
N GLU A 221 -23.00 -0.27 -12.61
CA GLU A 221 -23.92 -1.28 -12.06
C GLU A 221 -23.35 -2.69 -12.27
N GLU A 222 -22.80 -2.97 -13.45
CA GLU A 222 -22.11 -4.21 -13.78
C GLU A 222 -20.85 -4.40 -12.92
N LEU A 223 -20.08 -3.33 -12.69
CA LEU A 223 -18.94 -3.37 -11.76
C LEU A 223 -19.39 -3.68 -10.33
N GLN A 224 -20.48 -3.07 -9.87
CA GLN A 224 -21.03 -3.34 -8.54
C GLN A 224 -21.49 -4.79 -8.40
N LYS A 225 -22.26 -5.31 -9.38
CA LYS A 225 -22.70 -6.72 -9.40
C LYS A 225 -21.50 -7.66 -9.38
N THR A 226 -20.45 -7.34 -10.14
CA THR A 226 -19.22 -8.13 -10.19
C THR A 226 -18.48 -8.11 -8.84
N ALA A 227 -18.35 -6.94 -8.20
CA ALA A 227 -17.74 -6.83 -6.88
C ALA A 227 -18.50 -7.63 -5.83
N VAL A 228 -19.84 -7.55 -5.82
CA VAL A 228 -20.70 -8.32 -4.92
C VAL A 228 -20.55 -9.83 -5.15
N ALA A 229 -20.52 -10.28 -6.42
CA ALA A 229 -20.30 -11.68 -6.76
C ALA A 229 -18.93 -12.20 -6.27
N LEU A 230 -17.91 -11.34 -6.27
CA LEU A 230 -16.57 -11.63 -5.75
C LEU A 230 -16.47 -11.54 -4.21
N GLY A 231 -17.57 -11.22 -3.52
CA GLY A 231 -17.60 -11.02 -2.07
C GLY A 231 -16.83 -9.78 -1.62
N ILE A 232 -16.70 -8.78 -2.48
CA ILE A 232 -16.04 -7.49 -2.19
C ILE A 232 -17.11 -6.48 -1.82
N ASP A 233 -16.92 -5.83 -0.68
CA ASP A 233 -17.80 -4.75 -0.23
C ASP A 233 -17.59 -3.51 -1.10
N TRP A 234 -18.58 -3.20 -1.95
CA TRP A 234 -18.54 -2.09 -2.91
C TRP A 234 -18.37 -0.72 -2.23
N GLU A 235 -18.90 -0.58 -1.01
CA GLU A 235 -18.82 0.65 -0.22
C GLU A 235 -17.43 0.85 0.40
N GLN A 236 -16.62 -0.21 0.50
CA GLN A 236 -15.22 -0.12 0.93
C GLN A 236 -14.26 0.27 -0.19
N LEU A 237 -14.68 0.15 -1.46
CA LEU A 237 -13.90 0.65 -2.60
C LEU A 237 -14.00 2.18 -2.66
N SER A 238 -12.95 2.85 -3.18
CA SER A 238 -12.91 4.32 -3.23
C SER A 238 -14.25 4.92 -3.69
N PRO A 239 -14.76 5.95 -2.98
CA PRO A 239 -16.02 6.60 -3.34
C PRO A 239 -15.92 7.38 -4.66
N ASN A 240 -14.72 7.49 -5.21
CA ASN A 240 -14.43 8.29 -6.38
C ASN A 240 -14.87 7.63 -7.70
N SER A 241 -14.55 8.31 -8.80
CA SER A 241 -14.83 7.95 -10.19
C SER A 241 -14.73 6.45 -10.52
N LYS A 242 -15.42 6.03 -11.59
CA LYS A 242 -15.33 4.67 -12.16
C LYS A 242 -13.88 4.17 -12.26
N LYS A 243 -12.95 5.03 -12.67
CA LYS A 243 -11.50 4.76 -12.75
C LYS A 243 -10.93 4.28 -11.43
N SER A 244 -11.20 5.01 -10.35
CA SER A 244 -10.74 4.72 -9.00
C SER A 244 -11.30 3.39 -8.50
N LYS A 245 -12.61 3.14 -8.71
CA LYS A 245 -13.25 1.88 -8.30
C LYS A 245 -12.70 0.66 -9.04
N VAL A 246 -12.44 0.78 -10.34
CA VAL A 246 -11.83 -0.31 -11.12
C VAL A 246 -10.43 -0.61 -10.63
N ARG A 247 -9.59 0.42 -10.40
CA ARG A 247 -8.23 0.24 -9.88
C ARG A 247 -8.26 -0.45 -8.51
N ASP A 248 -9.08 0.03 -7.57
CA ASP A 248 -9.17 -0.54 -6.22
C ASP A 248 -9.69 -1.98 -6.23
N LEU A 249 -10.67 -2.27 -7.08
CA LEU A 249 -11.17 -3.63 -7.28
C LEU A 249 -10.05 -4.56 -7.75
N LEU A 250 -9.30 -4.15 -8.78
CA LEU A 250 -8.19 -4.95 -9.30
C LEU A 250 -7.07 -5.09 -8.27
N HIS A 251 -6.69 -4.02 -7.56
CA HIS A 251 -5.71 -4.08 -6.48
C HIS A 251 -6.11 -5.09 -5.39
N ASN A 252 -7.39 -5.08 -4.97
CA ASN A 252 -7.89 -6.01 -3.98
C ASN A 252 -7.74 -7.47 -4.44
N LEU A 253 -8.06 -7.73 -5.71
CA LEU A 253 -8.01 -9.06 -6.31
C LEU A 253 -6.57 -9.54 -6.51
N TYR A 254 -5.66 -8.70 -7.03
CA TYR A 254 -4.24 -9.05 -7.18
C TYR A 254 -3.59 -9.35 -5.83
N ARG A 255 -3.86 -8.53 -4.81
CA ARG A 255 -3.32 -8.74 -3.45
C ARG A 255 -3.79 -10.05 -2.82
N ARG A 256 -5.01 -10.49 -3.15
CA ARG A 256 -5.59 -11.75 -2.65
C ARG A 256 -5.36 -12.94 -3.58
N ASN A 257 -4.69 -12.73 -4.72
CA ASN A 257 -4.51 -13.72 -5.78
C ASN A 257 -5.82 -14.34 -6.27
N ARG A 258 -6.85 -13.49 -6.50
CA ARG A 258 -8.21 -13.88 -6.91
C ARG A 258 -8.62 -13.31 -8.29
N ILE A 259 -7.64 -13.00 -9.13
CA ILE A 259 -7.89 -12.43 -10.47
C ILE A 259 -8.53 -13.45 -11.41
N ASP A 260 -8.25 -14.74 -11.19
CA ASP A 260 -8.88 -15.87 -11.87
C ASP A 260 -10.40 -15.86 -11.73
N GLU A 261 -10.92 -15.58 -10.52
CA GLU A 261 -12.35 -15.49 -10.26
C GLU A 261 -13.00 -14.36 -11.07
N LEU A 262 -12.34 -13.20 -11.14
CA LEU A 262 -12.83 -12.07 -11.95
C LEU A 262 -12.85 -12.46 -13.43
N ILE A 263 -11.77 -13.05 -13.94
CA ILE A 263 -11.68 -13.48 -15.34
C ILE A 263 -12.79 -14.49 -15.65
N ALA A 264 -13.04 -15.46 -14.77
CA ALA A 264 -14.12 -16.45 -14.94
C ALA A 264 -15.52 -15.79 -15.00
N ILE A 265 -15.79 -14.82 -14.12
CA ILE A 265 -17.04 -14.04 -14.15
C ILE A 265 -17.15 -13.24 -15.45
N MET A 266 -16.05 -12.61 -15.89
CA MET A 266 -16.03 -11.84 -17.13
C MET A 266 -16.39 -12.72 -18.32
N HIS A 267 -15.74 -13.88 -18.47
CA HIS A 267 -16.04 -14.86 -19.53
C HIS A 267 -17.49 -15.34 -19.47
N THR A 268 -18.00 -15.65 -18.28
CA THR A 268 -19.40 -16.05 -18.09
C THR A 268 -20.36 -14.96 -18.56
N ASN A 269 -20.13 -13.71 -18.13
CA ASN A 269 -20.97 -12.57 -18.52
C ASN A 269 -20.85 -12.24 -20.02
N GLY A 270 -19.67 -12.39 -20.61
CA GLY A 270 -19.45 -12.20 -22.05
C GLY A 270 -20.26 -13.20 -22.88
N THR A 271 -20.22 -14.48 -22.51
CA THR A 271 -21.01 -15.52 -23.20
C THR A 271 -22.53 -15.29 -23.07
N LEU A 272 -22.99 -14.68 -21.98
CA LEU A 272 -24.40 -14.34 -21.80
C LEU A 272 -24.84 -13.16 -22.66
N LYS A 273 -23.96 -12.17 -22.88
CA LYS A 273 -24.24 -11.02 -23.75
C LYS A 273 -24.29 -11.42 -25.23
N ASP A 274 -23.39 -12.30 -25.67
CA ASP A 274 -23.36 -12.79 -27.06
C ASP A 274 -24.57 -13.66 -27.43
N ASN A 275 -25.20 -14.31 -26.45
CA ASN A 275 -26.42 -15.12 -26.64
C ASN A 275 -27.72 -14.30 -26.61
N GLN A 276 -27.66 -13.00 -26.29
CA GLN A 276 -28.83 -12.11 -26.25
C GLN A 276 -28.85 -11.07 -27.38
N SER A 277 -27.79 -11.00 -28.20
CA SER A 277 -27.72 -10.19 -29.43
C SER A 277 -28.10 -10.99 -30.67
#